data_AF-A0A350P3X3-F1
#
_entry.id   AF-A0A350P3X3-F1
#
_cell.length_a   1.000
_cell.length_b   1.000
_cell.length_c   1.000
_cell.angle_alpha   90.00
_cell.angle_beta   90.00
_cell.angle_gamma   90.00
#
_symmetry.space_group_name_H-M   'P 1'
#
loop_
_entity.id
_entity.type
_entity.pdbx_description
1 polymer ?
#
loop_
_entity_poly.entity_id
_entity_poly.type
_entity_poly.pdbx_seq_one_letter_code
_entity_poly.pdbx_strand_id
1 'polypeptide(L)' 'DVSLLIGGPEGLAPSCIAASEQKWSLSALTLPHPLVRIILTESLYRAWSVTQNHPYHRE' A
#
# COMPACT_ATOMS: atom_id res chain seq x y z
N ASP A 1 7.80 12.88 -6.70
CA ASP A 1 7.83 11.85 -5.65
C ASP A 1 6.43 11.40 -5.30
N VAL A 2 6.30 10.26 -4.62
CA VAL A 2 5.02 9.72 -4.14
C VAL A 2 5.19 9.34 -2.67
N SER A 3 4.27 9.79 -1.82
CA SER A 3 4.21 9.40 -0.40
C SER A 3 3.00 8.50 -0.17
N LEU A 4 3.23 7.32 0.40
CA LEU A 4 2.18 6.37 0.76
C LEU A 4 1.95 6.44 2.27
N LEU A 5 0.75 6.85 2.67
CA LEU A 5 0.38 7.01 4.07
C LEU A 5 -0.29 5.74 4.59
N ILE A 6 0.24 5.17 5.68
CA ILE A 6 -0.37 4.05 6.39
C ILE A 6 -0.68 4.53 7.82
N GLY A 7 -1.97 4.55 8.16
CA GLY A 7 -2.46 4.96 9.47
C GLY A 7 -2.05 4.03 10.60
N GLY A 8 -2.23 4.46 11.85
CA GLY A 8 -2.04 3.61 13.02
C GLY A 8 -3.24 2.69 13.27
N PRO A 9 -3.34 2.09 14.46
CA PRO A 9 -4.49 1.27 14.86
C PRO A 9 -5.84 1.98 14.70
N GLU A 10 -5.87 3.29 14.97
CA GLU A 10 -7.06 4.14 14.84
C GLU A 10 -7.28 4.68 13.41
N GLY A 11 -6.45 4.27 12.45
CA GLY A 11 -6.51 4.73 11.07
C GLY A 11 -5.75 6.04 10.80
N LEU A 12 -6.17 6.74 9.75
CA LEU A 12 -5.59 8.02 9.31
C LEU A 12 -6.39 9.20 9.87
N ALA A 13 -5.69 10.27 10.25
CA ALA A 13 -6.34 11.51 10.65
C ALA A 13 -7.19 12.07 9.50
N PRO A 14 -8.33 12.74 9.79
CA PRO A 14 -9.19 13.31 8.75
C PRO A 14 -8.46 14.26 7.79
N SER A 15 -7.47 15.02 8.28
CA SER A 15 -6.63 15.89 7.46
C SER A 15 -5.77 15.12 6.45
N CYS A 16 -5.24 13.95 6.81
CA CYS A 16 -4.49 13.09 5.89
C CYS A 16 -5.39 12.55 4.78
N ILE A 17 -6.64 12.16 5.12
CA ILE A 17 -7.62 11.69 4.14
C ILE A 17 -8.00 12.82 3.19
N ALA A 18 -8.27 14.02 3.73
CA ALA A 18 -8.62 15.19 2.92
C ALA A 18 -7.48 15.65 2.00
N ALA A 19 -6.22 15.48 2.41
CA ALA A 19 -5.06 15.80 1.61
C ALA A 19 -4.69 14.71 0.57
N SER A 20 -5.27 13.52 0.66
CA SER A 20 -4.93 12.41 -0.23
C SER A 20 -5.48 12.62 -1.64
N GLU A 21 -4.61 12.51 -2.66
CA GLU A 21 -5.02 12.54 -4.07
C GLU A 21 -5.70 11.22 -4.48
N GLN A 22 -5.30 10.12 -3.85
CA GLN A 22 -5.85 8.79 -4.08
C GLN A 22 -5.98 8.02 -2.77
N LYS A 23 -7.00 7.15 -2.72
CA LYS A 23 -7.24 6.24 -1.60
C LYS A 23 -7.35 4.81 -2.12
N TRP A 24 -6.45 3.94 -1.67
CA TRP A 24 -6.43 2.54 -2.06
C TRP A 24 -6.96 1.66 -0.95
N SER A 25 -7.70 0.61 -1.31
CA SER A 25 -8.09 -0.47 -0.41
C SER A 25 -7.29 -1.72 -0.76
N LEU A 26 -6.49 -2.24 0.17
CA LEU A 26 -5.77 -3.50 -0.02
C LEU A 26 -6.68 -4.72 0.16
N SER A 27 -7.77 -4.57 0.91
CA SER A 27 -8.75 -5.63 1.20
C SER A 27 -10.01 -5.03 1.82
N ALA A 28 -11.12 -5.79 1.79
CA ALA A 28 -12.29 -5.50 2.60
C ALA A 28 -12.10 -5.86 4.10
N LEU A 29 -11.04 -6.59 4.44
CA LEU A 29 -10.70 -6.98 5.81
C LEU A 29 -9.89 -5.88 6.52
N THR A 30 -10.03 -5.83 7.85
CA THR A 30 -9.14 -5.00 8.69
C THR A 30 -7.81 -5.73 8.88
N LEU A 31 -6.74 -5.17 8.30
CA LEU A 31 -5.40 -5.76 8.39
C LEU A 31 -4.61 -5.10 9.54
N PRO A 32 -3.86 -5.87 10.34
CA PRO A 32 -2.92 -5.33 11.30
C PRO A 32 -1.89 -4.41 10.62
N HIS A 33 -1.63 -3.24 11.20
CA HIS A 33 -0.69 -2.24 10.66
C HIS A 33 0.68 -2.79 10.23
N PRO A 34 1.34 -3.70 10.99
CA PRO A 34 2.61 -4.28 10.55
C PRO A 34 2.50 -5.07 9.23
N LEU A 35 1.38 -5.75 8.99
CA LEU A 35 1.15 -6.53 7.77
C LEU A 35 0.87 -5.64 6.56
N VAL A 36 0.19 -4.51 6.76
CA VAL A 36 -0.11 -3.55 5.68
C VAL A 36 1.16 -3.08 4.98
N ARG A 37 2.23 -2.81 5.75
CA ARG A 37 3.53 -2.39 5.20
C ARG A 37 4.14 -3.45 4.28
N ILE A 38 4.08 -4.72 4.68
CA ILE A 38 4.64 -5.84 3.92
C ILE A 38 3.84 -6.04 2.63
N ILE A 39 2.51 -6.12 2.73
CA ILE A 39 1.62 -6.34 1.60
C ILE A 39 1.75 -5.20 0.57
N LEU A 40 1.77 -3.95 1.04
CA LEU A 40 1.93 -2.80 0.15
C LEU A 40 3.27 -2.81 -0.57
N THR A 41 4.37 -3.09 0.14
CA THR A 41 5.72 -3.11 -0.45
C THR A 41 5.85 -4.23 -1.48
N GLU A 42 5.34 -5.43 -1.18
CA GLU A 42 5.32 -6.54 -2.12
C GLU A 42 4.47 -6.22 -3.36
N SER A 43 3.29 -5.62 -3.16
CA SER A 43 2.40 -5.25 -4.27
C SER A 43 3.03 -4.20 -5.18
N LEU A 44 3.76 -3.23 -4.62
CA LEU A 44 4.51 -2.24 -5.40
C LEU A 44 5.66 -2.89 -6.17
N TYR A 45 6.40 -3.80 -5.54
CA TYR A 45 7.44 -4.56 -6.23
C TYR A 45 6.87 -5.36 -7.39
N ARG A 46 5.74 -6.05 -7.19
CA ARG A 46 5.03 -6.78 -8.25
C ARG A 46 4.61 -5.86 -9.40
N ALA A 47 4.02 -4.71 -9.08
CA ALA A 47 3.62 -3.73 -10.09
C ALA A 47 4.83 -3.24 -10.90
N TRP A 48 5.93 -2.92 -10.21
CA TRP A 48 7.18 -2.54 -10.86
C TRP A 48 7.70 -3.66 -11.77
N SER A 49 7.75 -4.92 -11.32
CA SER A 49 8.19 -6.05 -12.15
C SER A 49 7.38 -6.17 -13.43
N VAL A 50 6.05 -6.00 -13.35
CA VAL A 50 5.17 -5.99 -14.52
C VAL A 50 5.52 -4.84 -15.47
N THR A 51 5.71 -3.62 -14.94
CA THR A 51 6.03 -2.45 -15.79
C THR A 51 7.39 -2.55 -16.49
N GLN A 52 8.36 -3.24 -15.85
CA GLN A 52 9.69 -3.45 -16.42
C GLN A 52 9.78 -4.73 -17.26
N ASN A 53 8.67 -5.47 -17.40
CA ASN A 53 8.66 -6.80 -17.98
C ASN A 53 9.71 -7.74 -17.35
N HIS A 54 10.02 -7.52 -16.07
CA HIS A 54 10.97 -8.30 -15.31
C HIS A 54 10.28 -9.55 -14.76
N PRO A 55 10.92 -10.74 -14.82
CA PRO A 55 10.39 -11.95 -14.20
C PRO A 55 10.08 -11.71 -12.72
N TYR A 56 8.82 -11.86 -12.34
CA TYR A 56 8.43 -11.79 -10.94
C TYR A 56 8.70 -13.14 -10.29
N HIS A 57 9.62 -13.19 -9.33
CA HIS A 57 9.96 -14.41 -8.61
C HIS A 57 8.74 -14.91 -7.83
N ARG A 58 8.26 -16.09 -8.22
CA ARG A 58 7.23 -16.86 -7.51
C ARG A 58 7.95 -18.09 -6.97
N GLU A 59 8.50 -18.00 -5.76
CA GLU A 59 8.75 -19.23 -5.00
C GLU A 59 7.42 -19.80 -4.50
#